data_AF-A0A7J3BB24-F1
#
_entry.id   AF-A0A7J3BB24-F1
#
_cell.length_a   1.000
_cell.length_b   1.000
_cell.length_c   1.000
_cell.angle_alpha   90.00
_cell.angle_beta   90.00
_cell.angle_gamma   90.00
#
_symmetry.space_group_name_H-M   'P 1'
#
loop_
_entity.id
_entity.type
_entity.pdbx_description
1 polymer ?
#
loop_
_entity_poly.entity_id
_entity_poly.type
_entity_poly.pdbx_seq_one_letter_code
_entity_poly.pdbx_strand_id
1 'polypeptide(L)'
;MVATQNGKRAIEVGIQVLRSGGSALDAVEQGVRMVEDDPEDQTVGYGGLPNFLGEVELDASIMDGRTLAAGAVAGVKHYRNPISIARKVMEVTPHVLLI
;
A
#
# COMPACT_ATOMS: atom_id res chain seq x y z
N MET A 1 -5.12 -8.32 -13.04
CA MET A 1 -5.06 -7.38 -11.90
C MET A 1 -6.37 -6.63 -11.86
N VAL A 2 -6.93 -6.42 -10.67
CA VAL A 2 -8.18 -5.68 -10.45
C VAL A 2 -7.92 -4.72 -9.29
N ALA A 3 -8.49 -3.52 -9.34
CA ALA A 3 -8.40 -2.53 -8.28
C ALA A 3 -9.76 -1.86 -8.06
N THR A 4 -9.92 -1.19 -6.92
CA THR A 4 -11.10 -0.38 -6.58
C THR A 4 -11.15 0.91 -7.41
N GLN A 5 -12.17 1.73 -7.19
CA GLN A 5 -12.63 2.81 -8.07
C GLN A 5 -11.53 3.75 -8.63
N ASN A 6 -10.62 4.24 -7.77
CA ASN A 6 -9.50 5.13 -8.12
C ASN A 6 -8.23 4.40 -8.60
N GLY A 7 -8.22 3.07 -8.64
CA GLY A 7 -7.04 2.26 -8.95
C GLY A 7 -6.71 2.09 -10.44
N LYS A 8 -7.30 2.85 -11.36
CA LYS A 8 -7.04 2.66 -12.81
C LYS A 8 -5.55 2.81 -13.15
N ARG A 9 -4.91 3.89 -12.69
CA ARG A 9 -3.47 4.08 -12.86
C ARG A 9 -2.67 2.99 -12.14
N ALA A 10 -3.15 2.52 -10.97
CA ALA A 10 -2.49 1.45 -10.20
C ALA A 10 -2.45 0.14 -10.99
N ILE A 11 -3.52 -0.18 -11.72
CA ILE A 11 -3.59 -1.33 -12.62
C ILE A 11 -2.54 -1.22 -13.73
N GLU A 12 -2.36 -0.03 -14.33
CA GLU A 12 -1.38 0.17 -15.40
C GLU A 12 0.04 -0.10 -14.92
N VAL A 13 0.41 0.46 -13.76
CA VAL A 13 1.72 0.25 -13.12
C VAL A 13 1.92 -1.23 -12.76
N GLY A 14 0.96 -1.85 -12.09
CA GLY A 14 1.10 -3.26 -11.70
C GLY A 14 1.13 -4.22 -12.90
N ILE A 15 0.39 -3.93 -13.98
CA ILE A 15 0.49 -4.69 -15.24
C ILE A 15 1.89 -4.57 -15.84
N GLN A 16 2.54 -3.41 -15.80
CA GLN A 16 3.92 -3.25 -16.28
C GLN A 16 4.90 -4.11 -15.48
N VAL A 17 4.75 -4.17 -14.16
CA VAL A 17 5.56 -5.05 -13.29
C VAL A 17 5.38 -6.52 -13.67
N LEU A 18 4.13 -6.97 -13.81
CA LEU A 18 3.82 -8.35 -14.21
C LEU A 18 4.38 -8.69 -15.60
N ARG A 19 4.23 -7.79 -16.59
CA ARG A 19 4.77 -7.98 -17.95
C ARG A 19 6.29 -8.06 -17.97
N SER A 20 6.95 -7.41 -17.02
CA SER A 20 8.41 -7.43 -16.87
C SER A 20 8.91 -8.66 -16.09
N GLY A 21 8.01 -9.59 -15.71
CA GLY A 21 8.36 -10.79 -14.96
C GLY A 21 8.43 -10.60 -13.44
N GLY A 22 7.98 -9.46 -12.91
CA GLY A 22 7.88 -9.21 -11.48
C GLY A 22 6.81 -10.08 -10.79
N SER A 23 6.89 -10.19 -9.47
CA SER A 23 5.92 -10.99 -8.71
C SER A 23 4.57 -10.28 -8.57
N ALA A 24 3.52 -11.04 -8.25
CA ALA A 24 2.22 -10.46 -7.91
C ALA A 24 2.29 -9.49 -6.72
N LEU A 25 3.16 -9.80 -5.74
CA LEU A 25 3.39 -8.97 -4.56
C LEU A 25 4.03 -7.61 -4.94
N ASP A 26 5.03 -7.64 -5.84
CA ASP A 26 5.65 -6.42 -6.35
C ASP A 26 4.66 -5.59 -7.18
N ALA A 27 3.83 -6.24 -7.98
CA ALA A 27 2.84 -5.57 -8.83
C ALA A 27 1.78 -4.81 -8.01
N VAL A 28 1.26 -5.41 -6.93
CA VAL A 28 0.29 -4.73 -6.06
C VAL A 28 0.93 -3.62 -5.25
N GLU A 29 2.14 -3.84 -4.72
CA GLU A 29 2.86 -2.80 -3.95
C GLU A 29 3.13 -1.58 -4.84
N GLN A 30 3.73 -1.75 -6.02
CA GLN A 30 4.04 -0.62 -6.91
C GLN A 30 2.78 0.09 -7.42
N GLY A 31 1.71 -0.66 -7.68
CA GLY A 31 0.42 -0.08 -8.06
C GLY A 31 -0.16 0.83 -6.97
N VAL A 32 -0.15 0.37 -5.72
CA VAL A 32 -0.67 1.13 -4.57
C VAL A 32 0.22 2.33 -4.24
N ARG A 33 1.55 2.15 -4.21
CA ARG A 33 2.51 3.24 -3.96
C ARG A 33 2.30 4.45 -4.87
N MET A 34 2.00 4.21 -6.14
CA MET A 34 1.75 5.31 -7.07
C MET A 34 0.52 6.14 -6.70
N VAL A 35 -0.52 5.52 -6.13
CA VAL A 35 -1.69 6.25 -5.60
C VAL A 35 -1.33 6.95 -4.29
N GLU A 36 -0.60 6.27 -3.39
CA GLU A 36 -0.13 6.87 -2.13
C GLU A 36 0.76 8.10 -2.36
N ASP A 37 1.48 8.13 -3.48
CA ASP A 37 2.34 9.24 -3.87
C ASP A 37 1.59 10.40 -4.56
N ASP A 38 0.33 10.23 -4.96
CA ASP A 38 -0.47 11.26 -5.66
C ASP A 38 -1.04 12.28 -4.66
N PRO A 39 -0.58 13.55 -4.66
CA PRO A 39 -1.09 14.57 -3.75
C PRO A 39 -2.55 14.95 -4.01
N GLU A 40 -3.08 14.66 -5.21
CA GLU A 40 -4.45 14.98 -5.57
C GLU A 40 -5.44 13.89 -5.12
N ASP A 41 -4.95 12.71 -4.70
CA ASP A 41 -5.80 11.67 -4.12
C ASP A 41 -6.03 11.95 -2.62
N GLN A 42 -7.25 12.36 -2.30
CA GLN A 42 -7.65 12.71 -0.94
C GLN A 42 -8.02 11.49 -0.07
N THR A 43 -7.96 10.28 -0.63
CA THR A 43 -8.43 9.05 0.01
C THR A 43 -7.31 8.07 0.33
N VAL A 44 -6.10 8.27 -0.22
CA VAL A 44 -4.97 7.34 -0.09
C VAL A 44 -3.67 8.10 0.09
N GLY A 45 -2.89 7.74 1.11
CA GLY A 45 -1.50 8.19 1.26
C GLY A 45 -1.32 9.68 1.48
N TYR A 46 -0.41 10.29 0.73
CA TYR A 46 0.11 11.64 0.97
C TYR A 46 -0.95 12.74 0.94
N GLY A 47 -1.92 12.65 0.02
CA GLY A 47 -3.02 13.61 -0.10
C GLY A 47 -4.19 13.37 0.87
N GLY A 48 -4.11 12.30 1.68
CA GLY A 48 -5.20 11.84 2.55
C GLY A 48 -5.75 12.92 3.48
N LEU A 49 -7.07 12.98 3.60
CA LEU A 49 -7.72 13.89 4.54
C LEU A 49 -7.35 13.55 5.99
N PRO A 50 -7.07 14.56 6.83
CA PRO A 50 -6.70 14.31 8.22
C PRO A 50 -7.88 13.87 9.09
N ASN A 51 -7.56 13.29 10.24
CA ASN A 51 -8.52 13.01 11.30
C ASN A 51 -9.02 14.30 11.99
N PHE A 52 -9.89 14.16 12.99
CA PHE A 52 -10.46 15.30 13.73
C PHE A 52 -9.41 16.21 14.40
N LEU A 53 -8.22 15.68 14.70
CA LEU A 53 -7.11 16.44 15.30
C LEU A 53 -6.23 17.14 14.25
N GLY A 54 -6.54 17.00 12.96
CA GLY A 54 -5.73 17.55 11.87
C GLY A 54 -4.53 16.67 11.49
N GLU A 55 -4.46 15.44 12.00
CA GLU A 55 -3.36 14.51 11.73
C GLU A 55 -3.73 13.53 10.61
N VAL A 56 -2.84 13.36 9.63
CA VAL A 56 -2.98 12.32 8.60
C VAL A 56 -2.44 11.01 9.17
N GLU A 57 -3.36 10.06 9.38
CA GLU A 57 -3.11 8.72 9.86
C GLU A 57 -3.48 7.73 8.76
N LEU A 58 -2.57 6.82 8.44
CA LEU A 58 -2.73 5.92 7.30
C LEU A 58 -2.72 4.46 7.74
N ASP A 59 -3.55 3.68 7.07
CA ASP A 59 -3.66 2.24 7.27
C ASP A 59 -3.31 1.52 5.95
N ALA A 60 -2.61 0.41 6.04
CA ALA A 60 -2.33 -0.44 4.88
C ALA A 60 -2.12 -1.90 5.28
N SER A 61 -2.43 -2.82 4.38
CA SER A 61 -2.11 -4.23 4.54
C SER A 61 -1.78 -4.90 3.21
N ILE A 62 -0.98 -5.95 3.28
CA ILE A 62 -0.55 -6.75 2.13
C ILE A 62 -0.45 -8.23 2.51
N MET A 63 -0.72 -9.12 1.56
CA MET A 63 -0.66 -10.56 1.74
C MET A 63 -0.06 -11.25 0.52
N ASP A 64 0.83 -12.21 0.75
CA ASP A 64 1.26 -13.18 -0.26
C ASP A 64 0.34 -14.41 -0.21
N GLY A 65 -0.52 -14.55 -1.21
CA GLY A 65 -1.47 -15.66 -1.31
C GLY A 65 -0.82 -17.05 -1.47
N ARG A 66 0.46 -17.14 -1.82
CA ARG A 66 1.18 -18.43 -1.93
C ARG A 66 1.64 -18.96 -0.58
N THR A 67 2.10 -18.07 0.29
CA THR A 67 2.70 -18.43 1.60
C THR A 67 1.76 -18.16 2.76
N LEU A 68 0.67 -17.41 2.54
CA LEU A 68 -0.22 -16.86 3.55
C LEU A 68 0.46 -15.85 4.50
N ALA A 69 1.68 -15.43 4.17
CA ALA A 69 2.34 -14.35 4.89
C ALA A 69 1.57 -13.05 4.67
N ALA A 70 1.41 -12.27 5.73
CA ALA A 70 0.70 -10.99 5.70
C ALA A 70 1.40 -9.98 6.59
N GLY A 71 1.22 -8.71 6.26
CA GLY A 71 1.69 -7.59 7.06
C GLY A 71 0.76 -6.40 6.93
N ALA A 72 0.66 -5.62 7.99
CA ALA A 72 -0.26 -4.51 8.12
C ALA A 72 0.29 -3.45 9.07
N VAL A 73 -0.14 -2.22 8.82
CA VAL A 73 0.04 -1.08 9.70
C VAL A 73 -1.28 -0.33 9.85
N ALA A 74 -1.50 0.26 11.02
CA ALA A 74 -2.61 1.17 11.23
C ALA A 74 -2.15 2.43 11.97
N GLY A 75 -2.78 3.57 11.71
CA GLY A 75 -2.50 4.82 12.40
C GLY A 75 -1.10 5.40 12.18
N VAL A 76 -0.39 4.98 11.12
CA VAL A 76 0.99 5.46 10.90
C VAL A 76 0.99 6.91 10.41
N LYS A 77 1.93 7.68 10.93
CA LYS A 77 2.09 9.12 10.67
C LYS A 77 3.42 9.41 10.02
N HIS A 78 3.48 10.47 9.22
CA HIS A 78 4.71 10.99 8.60
C HIS A 78 5.41 10.03 7.64
N TYR A 79 4.74 8.97 7.19
CA TYR A 79 5.25 8.06 6.17
C TYR A 79 4.38 8.13 4.93
N ARG A 80 5.04 8.35 3.79
CA ARG A 80 4.35 8.54 2.51
C ARG A 80 3.72 7.26 1.97
N ASN A 81 4.34 6.10 2.23
CA ASN A 81 3.98 4.83 1.60
C ASN A 81 3.71 3.72 2.65
N PRO A 82 2.54 3.72 3.31
CA PRO A 82 2.19 2.73 4.33
C PRO A 82 2.17 1.29 3.80
N ILE A 83 1.82 1.03 2.52
CA ILE A 83 1.84 -0.33 1.95
C ILE A 83 3.22 -0.98 1.99
N SER A 84 4.29 -0.20 1.78
CA SER A 84 5.66 -0.71 1.87
C SER A 84 6.09 -0.98 3.30
N ILE A 85 5.56 -0.22 4.27
CA ILE A 85 5.78 -0.52 5.69
C ILE A 85 5.07 -1.82 6.05
N ALA A 86 3.82 -2.00 5.62
CA ALA A 86 3.08 -3.25 5.79
C ALA A 86 3.84 -4.45 5.19
N ARG A 87 4.43 -4.30 3.99
CA ARG A 87 5.30 -5.32 3.41
C ARG A 87 6.54 -5.60 4.27
N LYS A 88 7.15 -4.57 4.85
CA LYS A 88 8.27 -4.76 5.78
C LYS A 88 7.86 -5.46 7.07
N VAL A 89 6.68 -5.16 7.62
CA VAL A 89 6.14 -5.90 8.78
C VAL A 89 6.09 -7.40 8.46
N MET A 90 5.56 -7.77 7.29
CA MET A 90 5.51 -9.16 6.81
C MET A 90 6.89 -9.81 6.62
N GLU A 91 7.85 -9.07 6.07
CA GLU A 91 9.15 -9.64 5.67
C GLU A 91 10.19 -9.70 6.80
N VAL A 92 10.15 -8.75 7.74
CA VAL A 92 11.26 -8.53 8.70
C VAL A 92 10.87 -8.67 10.16
N THR A 93 9.60 -8.90 10.47
CA THR A 93 9.12 -9.06 11.84
C THR A 93 8.36 -10.39 12.02
N PRO A 94 8.24 -10.91 13.26
CA PRO A 94 7.39 -12.05 13.55
C PRO A 94 5.90 -11.68 13.71
N HIS A 95 5.54 -10.40 13.53
CA HIS A 95 4.20 -9.87 13.75
C HIS A 95 3.50 -9.57 12.42
N VAL A 96 2.16 -9.56 12.44
CA VAL A 96 1.34 -9.24 11.26
C VAL A 96 0.89 -7.79 11.26
N LEU A 97 0.60 -7.19 12.42
CA LEU A 97 0.07 -5.84 12.53
C LEU A 97 0.90 -5.03 13.54
N LEU A 98 1.30 -3.82 13.14
CA LEU A 98 1.85 -2.79 14.03
C LEU A 98 0.93 -1.55 14.02
N ILE A 99 0.80 -0.88 15.17
CA ILE A 99 -0.02 0.31 15.38
C ILE A 99 0.77 1.39 16.13
#